data_AF-A0A1W9VJJ0-F1
#
_entry.id   AF-A0A1W9VJJ0-F1
#
_cell.length_a   1.000
_cell.length_b   1.000
_cell.length_c   1.000
_cell.angle_alpha   90.00
_cell.angle_beta   90.00
_cell.angle_gamma   90.00
#
_symmetry.space_group_name_H-M   'P 1'
#
loop_
_entity.id
_entity.type
_entity.pdbx_description
1 polymer ?
#
loop_
_entity_poly.entity_id
_entity_poly.type
_entity_poly.pdbx_seq_one_letter_code
_entity_poly.pdbx_strand_id
1 'polypeptide(L)'
;MYEEVKSMNADRYRNNRYLDRYRGKSLPRLDDIYAAREDQIKILELESNKHHWDNLNSLPDFKTDTIKLGEDAVTIGRPDELSDIDKKALDKTLFDLKPWRKGPWNYFGTEIDTEWRSNMKWDRVIDAIK
;
A
#
# COMPACT_ATOMS: atom_id res chain seq x y z
N MET A 1 15.95 -6.85 -18.48
CA MET A 1 14.95 -7.75 -17.85
C MET A 1 14.77 -7.55 -16.34
N TYR A 2 15.77 -7.78 -15.47
CA TYR A 2 15.59 -7.54 -14.01
C TYR A 2 15.57 -6.06 -13.60
N GLU A 3 16.28 -5.17 -14.32
CA GLU A 3 16.23 -3.73 -14.03
C GLU A 3 14.96 -3.03 -14.57
N GLU A 4 14.42 -3.48 -15.71
CA GLU A 4 13.18 -2.92 -16.28
C GLU A 4 11.95 -3.15 -15.40
N VAL A 5 11.85 -4.32 -14.75
CA VAL A 5 10.69 -4.64 -13.88
C VAL A 5 10.71 -3.81 -12.59
N LYS A 6 11.90 -3.47 -12.04
CA LYS A 6 12.03 -2.60 -10.85
C LYS A 6 11.58 -1.16 -11.11
N SER A 7 11.87 -0.61 -12.29
CA SER A 7 11.42 0.73 -12.69
C SER A 7 9.89 0.80 -12.81
N MET A 8 9.26 -0.23 -13.36
CA MET A 8 7.81 -0.22 -13.63
C MET A 8 6.93 -0.06 -12.39
N ASN A 9 7.32 -0.62 -11.23
CA ASN A 9 6.49 -0.55 -10.02
C ASN A 9 6.59 0.81 -9.30
N ALA A 10 7.80 1.37 -9.21
CA ALA A 10 8.05 2.67 -8.57
C ALA A 10 7.41 3.82 -9.35
N ASP A 11 7.61 3.81 -10.67
CA ASP A 11 7.08 4.82 -11.57
C ASP A 11 5.56 4.75 -11.62
N ARG A 12 4.98 3.55 -11.51
CA ARG A 12 3.52 3.39 -11.44
C ARG A 12 2.93 4.09 -10.22
N TYR A 13 3.51 3.96 -9.02
CA TYR A 13 2.98 4.65 -7.84
C TYR A 13 3.14 6.18 -7.95
N ARG A 14 4.33 6.66 -8.34
CA ARG A 14 4.61 8.10 -8.49
C ARG A 14 3.71 8.73 -9.54
N ASN A 15 3.54 8.06 -10.68
CA ASN A 15 2.73 8.53 -11.80
C ASN A 15 1.23 8.17 -11.67
N ASN A 16 0.80 7.53 -10.57
CA ASN A 16 -0.60 7.21 -10.36
C ASN A 16 -1.42 8.47 -10.08
N ARG A 17 -1.99 9.06 -11.12
CA ARG A 17 -2.98 10.13 -11.05
C ARG A 17 -4.36 9.56 -10.70
N TYR A 18 -4.50 8.94 -9.52
CA TYR A 18 -5.73 8.25 -9.12
C TYR A 18 -6.98 9.14 -9.10
N LEU A 19 -6.81 10.46 -9.02
CA LEU A 19 -7.90 11.43 -9.12
C LEU A 19 -8.42 11.61 -10.55
N ASP A 20 -7.70 11.13 -11.55
CA ASP A 20 -8.11 11.23 -12.96
C ASP A 20 -9.42 10.49 -13.23
N ARG A 21 -9.74 9.44 -12.46
CA ARG A 21 -11.03 8.73 -12.54
C ARG A 21 -12.23 9.62 -12.18
N TYR A 22 -11.96 10.78 -11.59
CA TYR A 22 -12.96 11.79 -11.24
C TYR A 22 -12.89 13.02 -12.16
N ARG A 23 -12.10 12.99 -13.25
CA ARG A 23 -12.09 14.06 -14.27
C ARG A 23 -13.51 14.35 -14.74
N GLY A 24 -13.87 15.64 -14.80
CA GLY A 24 -15.22 16.09 -15.13
C GLY A 24 -16.15 16.30 -13.93
N LYS A 25 -15.79 15.85 -12.73
CA LYS A 25 -16.43 16.28 -11.48
C LYS A 25 -15.75 17.56 -10.98
N SER A 26 -16.51 18.51 -10.46
CA SER A 26 -15.94 19.67 -9.77
C SER A 26 -15.37 19.22 -8.43
N LEU A 27 -14.09 18.87 -8.43
CA LEU A 27 -13.34 18.59 -7.21
C LEU A 27 -12.71 19.89 -6.73
N PRO A 28 -13.06 20.39 -5.53
CA PRO A 28 -12.43 21.59 -5.02
C PRO A 28 -10.93 21.34 -4.84
N ARG A 29 -10.10 22.32 -5.26
CA ARG A 29 -8.65 22.36 -5.00
C ARG A 29 -7.84 21.22 -5.62
N LEU A 30 -8.29 20.67 -6.76
CA LEU A 30 -7.59 19.57 -7.43
C LEU A 30 -6.14 19.93 -7.78
N ASP A 31 -5.91 21.14 -8.28
CA ASP A 31 -4.56 21.62 -8.63
C ASP A 31 -3.67 21.75 -7.38
N ASP A 32 -4.21 22.27 -6.27
CA ASP A 32 -3.47 22.32 -4.99
C ASP A 32 -3.07 20.91 -4.51
N ILE A 33 -3.97 19.93 -4.64
CA ILE A 33 -3.71 18.54 -4.23
C ILE A 33 -2.59 17.95 -5.08
N TYR A 34 -2.60 18.21 -6.39
CA TYR A 34 -1.54 17.74 -7.27
C TYR A 34 -0.21 18.41 -6.95
N ALA A 35 -0.18 19.74 -6.77
CA ALA A 35 1.04 20.45 -6.38
C ALA A 35 1.61 19.93 -5.06
N ALA A 36 0.76 19.78 -4.03
CA ALA A 36 1.18 19.22 -2.75
C ALA A 36 1.73 17.80 -2.89
N ARG A 37 1.14 16.96 -3.76
CA ARG A 37 1.65 15.61 -4.00
C ARG A 37 3.02 15.61 -4.65
N GLU A 38 3.26 16.43 -5.66
CA GLU A 38 4.58 16.55 -6.31
C GLU A 38 5.65 16.94 -5.28
N ASP A 39 5.32 17.82 -4.34
CA ASP A 39 6.23 18.17 -3.24
C ASP A 39 6.47 17.03 -2.26
N GLN A 40 5.42 16.30 -1.86
CA GLN A 40 5.55 15.20 -0.90
C GLN A 40 6.27 13.97 -1.49
N ILE A 41 6.16 13.71 -2.80
CA ILE A 41 6.85 12.57 -3.44
C ILE A 41 8.37 12.65 -3.26
N LYS A 42 8.94 13.86 -3.18
CA LYS A 42 10.38 14.09 -2.94
C LYS A 42 10.86 13.46 -1.63
N ILE A 43 9.98 13.23 -0.66
CA ILE A 43 10.32 12.53 0.60
C ILE A 43 10.76 11.08 0.33
N LEU A 44 10.22 10.43 -0.71
CA LEU A 44 10.62 9.08 -1.09
C LEU A 44 12.03 9.03 -1.69
N GLU A 45 12.59 10.18 -2.08
CA GLU A 45 13.94 10.30 -2.65
C GLU A 45 15.01 10.58 -1.59
N LEU A 46 14.59 10.79 -0.33
CA LEU A 46 15.53 10.94 0.78
C LEU A 46 16.33 9.65 0.97
N GLU A 47 17.63 9.78 1.16
CA GLU A 47 18.54 8.63 1.33
C GLU A 47 18.10 7.70 2.47
N SER A 48 17.59 8.27 3.57
CA SER A 48 17.07 7.50 4.70
C SER A 48 15.92 6.57 4.31
N ASN A 49 15.13 6.93 3.29
CA ASN A 49 13.97 6.16 2.83
C ASN A 49 14.30 5.20 1.68
N LYS A 50 15.45 5.39 1.03
CA LYS A 50 15.84 4.66 -0.18
C LYS A 50 15.76 3.14 0.00
N HIS A 51 16.26 2.62 1.12
CA HIS A 51 16.27 1.18 1.39
C HIS A 51 14.86 0.57 1.52
N HIS A 52 13.92 1.25 2.19
CA HIS A 52 12.53 0.81 2.27
C HIS A 52 11.88 0.79 0.89
N TRP A 53 12.13 1.83 0.09
CA TRP A 53 11.58 1.96 -1.25
C TRP A 53 12.16 0.91 -2.21
N ASP A 54 13.46 0.65 -2.16
CA ASP A 54 14.13 -0.39 -2.96
C ASP A 54 13.60 -1.79 -2.64
N ASN A 55 13.35 -2.09 -1.36
CA ASN A 55 12.76 -3.36 -0.94
C ASN A 55 11.30 -3.51 -1.39
N LEU A 56 10.54 -2.42 -1.44
CA LEU A 56 9.18 -2.43 -1.98
C LEU A 56 9.17 -2.65 -3.50
N ASN A 57 10.06 -1.98 -4.23
CA ASN A 57 10.14 -2.08 -5.69
C ASN A 57 10.76 -3.39 -6.18
N SER A 58 11.45 -4.13 -5.32
CA SER A 58 11.96 -5.46 -5.66
C SER A 58 10.87 -6.53 -5.63
N LEU A 59 9.72 -6.26 -5.00
CA LEU A 59 8.57 -7.15 -5.05
C LEU A 59 7.96 -7.14 -6.46
N PRO A 60 7.59 -8.31 -6.99
CA PRO A 60 6.85 -8.36 -8.25
C PRO A 60 5.42 -7.82 -8.04
N ASP A 61 4.74 -7.47 -9.14
CA ASP A 61 3.35 -7.03 -9.10
C ASP A 61 2.43 -8.24 -8.88
N PHE A 62 2.21 -8.60 -7.62
CA PHE A 62 1.35 -9.71 -7.22
C PHE A 62 -0.08 -9.49 -7.73
N LYS A 63 -0.64 -10.50 -8.38
CA LYS A 63 -2.03 -10.48 -8.86
C LYS A 63 -2.91 -11.26 -7.90
N THR A 64 -4.05 -10.69 -7.55
CA THR A 64 -5.08 -11.37 -6.78
C THR A 64 -6.45 -10.80 -7.11
N ASP A 65 -7.46 -11.67 -7.11
CA ASP A 65 -8.87 -11.29 -7.13
C ASP A 65 -9.48 -11.27 -5.71
N THR A 66 -8.68 -11.61 -4.69
CA THR A 66 -9.11 -11.67 -3.29
C THR A 66 -8.79 -10.35 -2.60
N ILE A 67 -9.80 -9.49 -2.46
CA ILE A 67 -9.70 -8.26 -1.65
C ILE A 67 -10.89 -8.23 -0.69
N LYS A 68 -10.61 -8.25 0.61
CA LYS A 68 -11.64 -8.21 1.67
C LYS A 68 -11.41 -6.99 2.54
N LEU A 69 -12.38 -6.07 2.51
CA LEU A 69 -12.29 -4.77 3.20
C LEU A 69 -13.28 -4.63 4.36
N GLY A 70 -14.21 -5.58 4.52
CA GLY A 70 -15.27 -5.54 5.53
C GLY A 70 -15.11 -6.56 6.64
N GLU A 71 -13.96 -7.22 6.73
CA GLU A 71 -13.63 -8.18 7.80
C GLU A 71 -12.75 -7.51 8.87
N ASP A 72 -12.42 -8.25 9.93
CA ASP A 72 -11.61 -7.74 11.06
C ASP A 72 -10.24 -7.20 10.65
N ALA A 73 -9.66 -7.73 9.57
CA ALA A 73 -8.43 -7.25 8.97
C ALA A 73 -8.67 -6.92 7.49
N VAL A 74 -8.03 -5.84 7.02
CA VAL A 74 -7.95 -5.59 5.58
C VAL A 74 -7.07 -6.67 4.96
N THR A 75 -7.67 -7.51 4.13
CA THR A 75 -7.02 -8.69 3.56
C THR A 75 -6.86 -8.56 2.06
N ILE A 76 -5.64 -8.79 1.57
CA ILE A 76 -5.29 -8.79 0.15
C ILE A 76 -4.59 -10.12 -0.15
N GLY A 77 -5.16 -10.90 -1.07
CA GLY A 77 -4.60 -12.16 -1.53
C GLY A 77 -4.78 -13.34 -0.57
N ARG A 78 -4.43 -14.52 -1.07
CA ARG A 78 -4.43 -15.79 -0.33
C ARG A 78 -3.01 -16.36 -0.23
N PRO A 79 -2.70 -17.15 0.81
CA PRO A 79 -1.36 -17.71 0.99
C PRO A 79 -0.91 -18.64 -0.15
N ASP A 80 -1.84 -19.33 -0.82
CA ASP A 80 -1.57 -20.22 -1.96
C ASP A 80 -1.33 -19.48 -3.28
N GLU A 81 -1.48 -18.14 -3.30
CA GLU A 81 -1.26 -17.33 -4.50
C GLU A 81 0.20 -16.88 -4.68
N LEU A 82 1.05 -17.11 -3.67
CA LEU A 82 2.49 -16.78 -3.73
C LEU A 82 3.35 -18.04 -3.74
N SER A 83 4.46 -17.97 -4.48
CA SER A 83 5.54 -18.94 -4.32
C SER A 83 6.25 -18.75 -2.98
N ASP A 84 6.96 -19.78 -2.48
CA ASP A 84 7.76 -19.67 -1.25
C ASP A 84 8.82 -18.54 -1.32
N ILE A 85 9.33 -18.27 -2.52
CA ILE A 85 10.33 -17.21 -2.75
C ILE A 85 9.67 -15.84 -2.63
N ASP A 86 8.53 -15.66 -3.29
CA ASP A 86 7.76 -14.42 -3.26
C ASP A 86 7.23 -14.11 -1.86
N LYS A 87 6.76 -15.14 -1.16
CA LYS A 87 6.31 -15.05 0.22
C LYS A 87 7.42 -14.55 1.14
N LYS A 88 8.62 -15.14 1.05
CA LYS A 88 9.79 -14.69 1.83
C LYS A 88 10.20 -13.26 1.51
N ALA A 89 10.14 -12.87 0.23
CA ALA A 89 10.43 -11.50 -0.19
C ALA A 89 9.40 -10.51 0.41
N LEU A 90 8.11 -10.84 0.32
CA LEU A 90 7.02 -10.06 0.90
C LEU A 90 7.19 -9.92 2.42
N ASP A 91 7.40 -11.02 3.14
CA ASP A 91 7.56 -11.02 4.60
C ASP A 91 8.74 -10.15 5.05
N LYS A 92 9.87 -10.22 4.35
CA LYS A 92 11.03 -9.36 4.61
C LYS A 92 10.68 -7.89 4.40
N THR A 93 10.06 -7.54 3.28
CA THR A 93 9.69 -6.15 2.98
C THR A 93 8.68 -5.61 4.00
N LEU A 94 7.67 -6.39 4.38
CA LEU A 94 6.70 -6.00 5.41
C LEU A 94 7.36 -5.81 6.78
N PHE A 95 8.33 -6.66 7.14
CA PHE A 95 9.10 -6.51 8.37
C PHE A 95 9.93 -5.21 8.39
N ASP A 96 10.57 -4.87 7.26
CA ASP A 96 11.38 -3.66 7.12
C ASP A 96 10.55 -2.37 7.19
N LEU A 97 9.24 -2.43 6.89
CA LEU A 97 8.31 -1.29 6.96
C LEU A 97 7.78 -1.00 8.38
N LYS A 98 8.31 -1.67 9.41
CA LYS A 98 8.00 -1.32 10.81
C LYS A 98 8.42 0.12 11.12
N PRO A 99 7.71 0.81 12.03
CA PRO A 99 6.63 0.29 12.88
C PRO A 99 5.24 0.36 12.23
N TRP A 100 4.51 -0.76 12.24
CA TRP A 100 3.11 -0.82 11.84
C TRP A 100 2.19 -0.43 13.00
N ARG A 101 1.75 0.83 13.00
CA ARG A 101 0.93 1.35 14.10
C ARG A 101 -0.57 1.09 13.93
N LYS A 102 -1.11 1.08 12.71
CA LYS A 102 -2.56 0.95 12.44
C LYS A 102 -2.83 -0.30 11.62
N GLY A 103 -3.85 -1.06 11.99
CA GLY A 103 -4.27 -2.31 11.35
C GLY A 103 -5.44 -2.96 12.11
N PRO A 104 -5.61 -4.30 12.06
CA PRO A 104 -4.69 -5.29 11.49
C PRO A 104 -4.75 -5.39 9.96
N TRP A 105 -3.70 -5.97 9.37
CA TRP A 105 -3.62 -6.27 7.92
C TRP A 105 -3.34 -7.74 7.69
N ASN A 106 -3.76 -8.27 6.54
CA ASN A 106 -3.35 -9.57 6.05
C ASN A 106 -2.94 -9.47 4.57
N TYR A 107 -1.68 -9.78 4.25
CA TYR A 107 -1.15 -9.77 2.89
C TYR A 107 -0.73 -11.18 2.49
N PHE A 108 -1.49 -11.83 1.61
CA PHE A 108 -1.21 -13.18 1.12
C PHE A 108 -0.94 -14.16 2.27
N GLY A 109 -1.77 -14.08 3.33
CA GLY A 109 -1.64 -14.87 4.55
C GLY A 109 -0.58 -14.37 5.55
N THR A 110 0.15 -13.29 5.28
CA THR A 110 1.01 -12.63 6.29
C THR A 110 0.16 -11.73 7.14
N GLU A 111 -0.09 -12.14 8.39
CA GLU A 111 -0.77 -11.30 9.36
C GLU A 111 0.18 -10.23 9.92
N ILE A 112 -0.23 -8.97 9.84
CA ILE A 112 0.45 -7.85 10.47
C ILE A 112 -0.37 -7.45 11.69
N ASP A 113 0.09 -7.92 12.86
CA ASP A 113 -0.43 -7.42 14.12
C ASP A 113 0.17 -6.05 14.44
N THR A 114 -0.69 -5.05 14.51
CA THR A 114 -0.29 -3.65 14.62
C THR A 114 -0.56 -3.11 16.01
N GLU A 115 0.17 -2.07 16.41
CA GLU A 115 0.02 -1.43 17.74
C GLU A 115 -1.44 -1.09 18.08
N TRP A 116 -2.19 -0.56 17.11
CA TRP A 116 -3.60 -0.19 17.27
C TRP A 116 -4.52 -1.17 16.55
N ARG A 117 -5.42 -1.81 17.32
CA ARG A 117 -6.62 -2.51 16.82
C ARG A 117 -7.61 -1.50 16.23
N SER A 118 -7.30 -1.02 15.03
CA SER A 118 -8.06 0.04 14.36
C SER A 118 -9.44 -0.44 13.92
N ASN A 119 -9.61 -1.74 13.69
CA ASN A 119 -10.90 -2.40 13.48
C ASN A 119 -11.87 -2.16 14.65
N MET A 120 -11.45 -2.36 15.91
CA MET A 120 -12.31 -2.11 17.07
C MET A 120 -12.79 -0.65 17.19
N LYS A 121 -11.98 0.30 16.70
CA LYS A 121 -12.43 1.69 16.60
C LYS A 121 -13.41 1.87 15.44
N TRP A 122 -13.14 1.22 14.32
CA TRP A 122 -14.01 1.25 13.15
C TRP A 122 -15.41 0.70 13.46
N ASP A 123 -15.50 -0.44 14.16
CA ASP A 123 -16.78 -1.05 14.55
C ASP A 123 -17.66 -0.11 15.39
N ARG A 124 -17.05 0.78 16.17
CA ARG A 124 -17.77 1.77 16.97
C ARG A 124 -18.25 2.97 16.16
N VAL A 125 -17.59 3.28 15.04
CA VAL A 125 -17.84 4.50 14.26
C VAL A 125 -18.71 4.23 13.04
N ILE A 126 -18.67 3.02 12.49
CA ILE A 126 -19.35 2.69 11.24
C ILE A 126 -20.85 2.98 11.29
N ASP A 127 -21.52 2.65 12.40
CA ASP A 127 -22.96 2.91 12.60
C ASP A 127 -23.32 4.40 12.70
N ALA A 128 -22.33 5.26 12.96
CA ALA A 128 -22.50 6.71 13.03
C ALA A 128 -22.29 7.41 11.68
N ILE A 129 -21.74 6.72 10.67
CA ILE A 129 -21.52 7.26 9.32
C ILE A 129 -22.80 7.04 8.50
N LYS A 130 -23.38 8.13 7.98
CA LYS A 130 -24.59 8.13 7.13
C LYS A 130 -24.25 8.31 5.66
#